data_AF-A0A6P0SX92-F1
#
_entry.id   AF-A0A6P0SX92-F1
#
_cell.length_a   1.000
_cell.length_b   1.000
_cell.length_c   1.000
_cell.angle_alpha   90.00
_cell.angle_beta   90.00
_cell.angle_gamma   90.00
#
_symmetry.space_group_name_H-M   'P 1'
#
loop_
_entity.id
_entity.type
_entity.pdbx_description
1 polymer ?
#
loop_
_entity_poly.entity_id
_entity_poly.type
_entity_poly.pdbx_seq_one_letter_code
_entity_poly.pdbx_strand_id
1 'polypeptide(L)' 'MLPEFYQNHLKSQLSLAEYIFLKIFINLLQSIKKVNLEKLANALPLPIKFESRRKRIQRFLSLPKLTIEDLW' A
#
# COMPACT_ATOMS: atom_id res chain seq x y z
N MET A 1 14.15 4.35 2.56
CA MET A 1 13.49 4.95 1.38
C MET A 1 13.70 4.05 0.18
N LEU A 2 12.73 3.95 -0.75
CA LEU A 2 12.91 3.19 -1.99
C LEU A 2 13.99 3.85 -2.88
N PRO A 3 14.86 3.09 -3.55
CA PRO A 3 15.79 3.63 -4.53
C PRO A 3 15.07 4.43 -5.64
N GLU A 4 15.75 5.43 -6.20
CA GLU A 4 15.17 6.35 -7.18
C GLU A 4 14.64 5.64 -8.43
N PHE A 5 15.36 4.60 -8.89
CA PHE A 5 14.93 3.72 -9.97
C PHE A 5 13.50 3.19 -9.75
N TYR A 6 13.24 2.55 -8.60
CA TYR A 6 11.92 2.03 -8.24
C TYR A 6 10.89 3.14 -8.07
N GLN A 7 11.28 4.30 -7.54
CA GLN A 7 10.36 5.43 -7.42
C GLN A 7 9.86 5.92 -8.78
N ASN A 8 10.74 5.98 -9.78
CA ASN A 8 10.40 6.42 -11.13
C ASN A 8 9.51 5.39 -11.84
N HIS A 9 9.87 4.11 -11.74
CA HIS A 9 9.06 3.00 -12.29
C HIS A 9 7.65 3.00 -11.70
N LEU A 10 7.52 2.98 -10.36
CA LEU A 10 6.23 2.91 -9.68
C LEU A 10 5.34 4.14 -9.94
N LYS A 11 5.93 5.34 -10.07
CA LYS A 11 5.20 6.56 -10.45
C LYS A 11 4.63 6.50 -11.87
N SER A 12 5.25 5.75 -12.77
CA SER A 12 4.75 5.60 -14.14
C SER A 12 3.54 4.66 -14.22
N GLN A 13 3.45 3.68 -13.31
CA GLN A 13 2.40 2.67 -13.30
C GLN A 13 1.18 3.06 -12.45
N LEU A 14 1.43 3.76 -11.32
CA LEU A 14 0.42 4.11 -10.33
C LEU A 14 0.00 5.57 -10.45
N SER A 15 -1.29 5.84 -10.21
CA SER A 15 -1.75 7.21 -9.98
C SER A 15 -1.06 7.81 -8.74
N LEU A 16 -1.04 9.13 -8.64
CA LEU A 16 -0.44 9.82 -7.49
C LEU A 16 -1.02 9.32 -6.15
N ALA A 17 -2.34 9.11 -6.08
CA ALA A 17 -3.00 8.63 -4.88
C ALA A 17 -2.60 7.19 -4.52
N GLU A 18 -2.49 6.30 -5.50
CA GLU A 18 -2.04 4.92 -5.32
C GLU A 18 -0.57 4.87 -4.90
N TYR A 19 0.28 5.69 -5.51
CA TYR A 19 1.70 5.79 -5.16
C TYR A 19 1.92 6.30 -3.73
N ILE A 20 1.19 7.34 -3.32
CA ILE A 20 1.23 7.83 -1.93
C ILE A 20 0.75 6.73 -0.98
N PHE A 21 -0.33 6.04 -1.33
CA PHE A 21 -0.85 4.95 -0.50
C PHE A 21 0.16 3.80 -0.40
N LEU A 22 0.81 3.42 -1.50
CA LEU A 22 1.87 2.41 -1.51
C LEU A 22 3.01 2.78 -0.56
N LYS A 23 3.46 4.04 -0.56
CA LYS A 23 4.49 4.52 0.36
C LYS A 23 4.07 4.36 1.83
N ILE A 24 2.85 4.77 2.17
CA ILE A 24 2.31 4.59 3.52
C ILE A 24 2.23 3.10 3.87
N PHE A 25 1.78 2.28 2.93
CA PHE A 25 1.58 0.86 3.11
C PHE A 25 2.89 0.09 3.31
N ILE A 26 3.95 0.44 2.57
CA ILE A 26 5.30 -0.14 2.76
C ILE A 26 5.84 0.19 4.15
N ASN A 27 5.73 1.45 4.59
CA ASN A 27 6.16 1.84 5.95
C ASN A 27 5.35 1.08 7.02
N LEU A 28 4.04 0.93 6.80
CA LEU A 28 3.16 0.17 7.68
C LEU A 28 3.59 -1.29 7.79
N LEU A 29 3.84 -1.95 6.65
CA LEU A 29 4.33 -3.33 6.60
C LEU A 29 5.66 -3.50 7.34
N GLN A 30 6.60 -2.57 7.15
CA GLN A 30 7.90 -2.60 7.83
C GLN A 30 7.76 -2.49 9.36
N SER A 31 6.73 -1.81 9.86
CA SER A 31 6.48 -1.67 11.30
C SER A 31 5.78 -2.86 11.95
N ILE A 32 5.19 -3.79 11.18
CA ILE A 32 4.35 -4.87 11.72
C ILE A 32 5.06 -6.22 11.58
N LYS A 33 5.38 -6.86 12.71
CA LYS A 33 6.07 -8.17 12.75
C LYS A 33 5.24 -9.35 12.22
N LYS A 34 3.92 -9.30 12.37
CA LYS A 34 2.98 -10.35 11.92
C LYS A 34 1.86 -9.70 11.13
N VAL A 35 1.95 -9.80 9.81
CA VAL A 35 1.04 -9.14 8.87
C VAL A 35 -0.27 -9.92 8.78
N ASN A 36 -1.36 -9.31 9.24
CA ASN A 36 -2.72 -9.73 8.92
C ASN A 36 -3.55 -8.47 8.62
N LEU A 37 -4.69 -8.66 7.96
CA LEU A 37 -5.49 -7.55 7.45
C LEU A 37 -6.01 -6.65 8.58
N GLU A 38 -6.34 -7.24 9.71
CA GLU A 38 -6.90 -6.58 10.88
C GLU A 38 -5.86 -5.70 11.57
N LYS A 39 -4.62 -6.18 11.69
CA LYS A 39 -3.48 -5.38 12.20
C LYS A 39 -3.13 -4.25 11.25
N LEU A 40 -3.13 -4.50 9.95
CA LEU A 40 -2.91 -3.47 8.94
C LEU A 40 -4.00 -2.39 9.02
N ALA A 41 -5.28 -2.79 9.08
CA ALA A 41 -6.39 -1.87 9.18
C ALA A 41 -6.37 -1.06 10.49
N ASN A 42 -5.95 -1.67 11.60
CA ASN A 42 -5.80 -0.98 12.89
C ASN A 42 -4.68 0.05 12.88
N ALA A 43 -3.52 -0.30 12.32
CA ALA A 43 -2.34 0.55 12.28
C ALA A 43 -2.35 1.58 11.13
N LEU A 44 -3.28 1.46 10.17
CA LEU A 44 -3.40 2.41 9.06
C LEU A 44 -3.79 3.80 9.60
N PRO A 45 -2.97 4.84 9.35
CA PRO A 45 -3.14 6.18 9.92
C PRO A 45 -4.17 6.99 9.12
N LEU A 46 -5.40 6.49 9.04
CA LEU A 46 -6.53 7.19 8.41
C LEU A 46 -7.66 7.36 9.43
N PRO A 47 -8.20 8.59 9.62
CA PRO A 47 -9.27 8.87 10.57
C PRO A 47 -10.64 8.46 10.00
N ILE A 48 -10.77 7.17 9.65
CA ILE A 48 -12.00 6.59 9.11
C ILE A 48 -12.33 5.30 9.86
N LYS A 49 -13.58 4.83 9.73
CA LYS A 49 -14.04 3.58 10.36
C LYS A 49 -13.09 2.43 10.04
N PHE A 50 -12.88 1.54 11.00
CA PHE A 50 -12.04 0.35 10.85
C PHE A 50 -12.42 -0.46 9.59
N GLU A 51 -13.70 -0.72 9.38
CA GLU A 51 -14.19 -1.44 8.20
C GLU A 51 -13.85 -0.72 6.88
N SER A 52 -13.87 0.61 6.87
CA SER A 52 -13.46 1.40 5.72
C SER A 52 -11.96 1.29 5.46
N ARG A 53 -11.12 1.26 6.51
CA ARG A 53 -9.67 1.01 6.40
C ARG A 53 -9.40 -0.38 5.84
N ARG A 54 -10.07 -1.40 6.37
CA ARG A 54 -9.99 -2.79 5.93
C ARG A 54 -10.35 -2.93 4.45
N LYS A 55 -11.52 -2.40 4.05
CA LYS A 55 -11.96 -2.40 2.64
C LYS A 55 -11.00 -1.64 1.73
N ARG A 56 -10.41 -0.54 2.20
CA ARG A 56 -9.43 0.24 1.42
C ARG A 56 -8.15 -0.57 1.17
N ILE A 57 -7.63 -1.25 2.19
CA ILE A 57 -6.46 -2.13 2.03
C ILE A 57 -6.79 -3.27 1.07
N GLN A 58 -7.94 -3.92 1.21
CA GLN A 58 -8.37 -4.98 0.30
C GLN A 58 -8.44 -4.48 -1.16
N ARG A 59 -9.13 -3.37 -1.40
CA ARG A 59 -9.23 -2.78 -2.76
C ARG A 59 -7.86 -2.43 -3.33
N PHE A 60 -6.97 -1.88 -2.50
CA PHE A 60 -5.61 -1.58 -2.93
C PHE A 60 -4.86 -2.85 -3.33
N LEU A 61 -4.88 -3.90 -2.50
CA LEU A 61 -4.21 -5.18 -2.79
C LEU A 61 -4.83 -5.93 -3.98
N SER A 62 -6.08 -5.65 -4.32
CA SER A 62 -6.76 -6.20 -5.51
C SER A 62 -6.58 -5.35 -6.77
N LEU A 63 -5.72 -4.32 -6.76
CA LEU A 63 -5.44 -3.55 -7.96
C LEU A 63 -4.77 -4.45 -9.01
N PRO A 64 -5.25 -4.43 -10.27
CA PRO A 64 -4.70 -5.27 -11.34
C PRO A 64 -3.25 -4.95 -11.69
N LYS A 65 -2.76 -3.77 -11.27
CA LYS A 65 -1.38 -3.30 -11.49
C LYS A 65 -0.40 -3.73 -10.39
N LEU A 66 -0.87 -4.37 -9.33
CA LEU A 66 -0.03 -4.90 -8.25
C LEU A 66 0.34 -6.35 -8.53
N THR A 67 0.75 -6.63 -9.77
CA THR A 67 1.32 -7.92 -10.18
C THR A 67 2.84 -7.85 -10.04
N ILE A 68 3.50 -9.00 -9.99
CA ILE A 68 4.96 -9.03 -9.90
C ILE A 68 5.55 -8.50 -11.21
N GLU A 69 4.92 -8.86 -12.33
CA GLU A 69 5.29 -8.51 -13.69
C GLU A 69 5.23 -6.99 -13.95
N ASP A 70 4.25 -6.30 -13.38
CA ASP A 70 4.13 -4.84 -13.53
C ASP A 70 5.06 -4.07 -12.57
N LEU A 71 5.42 -4.68 -11.44
CA LEU A 71 6.21 -4.04 -10.38
C LEU A 71 7.73 -4.28 -10.50
N TRP A 72 8.16 -5.36 -11.16
CA TRP A 72 9.56 -5.79 -11.31
C TRP A 72 10.17 -5.38 -12.64
#